data_AF-A0A2A6HIQ3-F1
#
_entry.id   AF-A0A2A6HIQ3-F1
#
_cell.length_a   1.000
_cell.length_b   1.000
_cell.length_c   1.000
_cell.angle_alpha   90.00
_cell.angle_beta   90.00
_cell.angle_gamma   90.00
#
_symmetry.space_group_name_H-M   'P 1'
#
loop_
_entity.id
_entity.type
_entity.pdbx_description
1 polymer ?
#
loop_
_entity_poly.entity_id
_entity_poly.type
_entity_poly.pdbx_seq_one_letter_code
_entity_poly.pdbx_strand_id
1 'polypeptide(L)'
;MASTPKTTETKTTTEAPAYAQPYIKDALASAQSAIKNGNPNYYPGSTVIDLSNETKNAQQSILNTAADGSQIIKNGQNAVNGVTTGSAFNPAGANTLAAGTTFTNGAAGNAQSLSDILKGSANPGQALLQGTANGDYLNGNPYLDQMVKNANASVVSDFNNNIAPGIDSAFAKGGRNGSGAYASVRNTAEQTAADAMAKNAENIYGQNYATERQNQIDASKSIGSLYDQNANTQIGANNSLAGILQGQQDSRNQAASGLMAGQQGQAQTQLQGAGMAGDQRANDYYDANQVAGVGAQKDAYADMLKQADINKWDFNQNKDINNAAQMIGLATTGGFNSQTTSKPVFSNGLSTALGGIGSLASIFGMLCDIRAKENIVFVGYMLNGTRIYEFTYKNDPSGQVYEGPMAQEVEITRPHAVREIDGFKRIDGRALIGETAYVQ
;
A
#
# COMPACT_ATOMS: atom_id res chain seq x y z
N MET A 1 -18.21 33.74 -111.52
CA MET A 1 -18.25 33.36 -110.08
C MET A 1 -16.99 32.52 -109.83
N ALA A 2 -16.15 32.69 -108.83
CA ALA A 2 -16.02 33.65 -107.75
C ALA A 2 -14.59 33.53 -107.17
N SER A 3 -14.01 34.67 -106.76
CA SER A 3 -12.96 34.91 -105.75
C SER A 3 -11.72 33.99 -105.69
N THR A 4 -10.58 34.53 -106.14
CA THR A 4 -9.26 34.26 -105.55
C THR A 4 -9.22 34.74 -104.09
N PRO A 5 -8.65 33.99 -103.13
CA PRO A 5 -8.50 34.47 -101.77
C PRO A 5 -7.50 35.62 -101.75
N LYS A 6 -7.97 36.81 -101.38
CA LYS A 6 -7.13 37.96 -101.06
C LYS A 6 -6.71 37.79 -99.61
N THR A 7 -5.47 37.42 -99.37
CA THR A 7 -4.90 37.42 -98.02
C THR A 7 -4.82 38.88 -97.56
N THR A 8 -5.73 39.28 -96.68
CA THR A 8 -5.64 40.57 -95.98
C THR A 8 -4.81 40.33 -94.73
N GLU A 9 -3.53 40.69 -94.76
CA GLU A 9 -2.75 40.85 -93.53
C GLU A 9 -3.28 42.08 -92.79
N THR A 10 -4.16 41.85 -91.81
CA THR A 10 -4.53 42.88 -90.86
C THR A 10 -3.38 43.04 -89.86
N LYS A 11 -2.45 43.96 -90.13
CA LYS A 11 -1.57 44.49 -89.08
C LYS A 11 -2.41 45.34 -88.14
N THR A 12 -2.93 44.73 -87.08
CA THR A 12 -3.47 45.47 -85.95
C THR A 12 -2.28 45.98 -85.14
N THR A 13 -1.74 47.15 -85.51
CA THR A 13 -0.78 47.85 -84.66
C THR A 13 -1.58 48.47 -83.51
N THR A 14 -1.60 47.83 -82.36
CA THR A 14 -2.14 48.38 -81.11
C THR A 14 -1.15 49.41 -80.55
N GLU A 15 -1.04 50.57 -81.21
CA GLU A 15 -0.36 51.72 -80.60
C GLU A 15 -1.30 52.33 -79.54
N ALA A 16 -0.76 52.58 -78.34
CA ALA A 16 -1.53 53.20 -77.28
C ALA A 16 -2.03 54.60 -77.69
N PRO A 17 -3.21 55.05 -77.22
CA PRO A 17 -3.81 56.33 -77.61
C PRO A 17 -2.85 57.50 -77.44
N ALA A 18 -2.86 58.46 -78.36
CA ALA A 18 -1.91 59.59 -78.36
C ALA A 18 -1.88 60.38 -77.05
N TYR A 19 -3.01 60.47 -76.33
CA TYR A 19 -3.09 61.14 -75.03
C TYR A 19 -2.40 60.36 -73.89
N ALA A 20 -2.20 59.05 -74.05
CA ALA A 20 -1.63 58.16 -73.03
C ALA A 20 -0.12 57.92 -73.22
N GLN A 21 0.41 58.18 -74.42
CA GLN A 21 1.83 58.07 -74.77
C GLN A 21 2.81 58.81 -73.82
N PRO A 22 2.58 60.06 -73.37
CA PRO A 22 3.49 60.71 -72.44
C PRO A 22 3.55 59.98 -71.09
N TYR A 23 2.40 59.55 -70.57
CA TYR A 23 2.31 58.83 -69.31
C TYR A 23 2.97 57.44 -69.37
N ILE A 24 2.87 56.74 -70.50
CA ILE A 24 3.58 55.47 -70.73
C ILE A 24 5.11 55.68 -70.73
N LYS A 25 5.58 56.75 -71.38
CA LYS A 25 7.02 57.07 -71.42
C LYS A 25 7.56 57.39 -70.03
N ASP A 26 6.82 58.18 -69.25
CA ASP A 26 7.20 58.52 -67.87
C ASP A 26 7.19 57.29 -66.95
N ALA A 27 6.22 56.39 -67.11
CA ALA A 27 6.15 55.12 -66.40
C ALA A 27 7.35 54.21 -66.72
N LEU A 28 7.66 54.03 -68.00
CA LEU A 28 8.81 53.23 -68.45
C LEU A 28 10.14 53.84 -67.99
N ALA A 29 10.29 55.16 -68.03
CA ALA A 29 11.48 55.85 -67.54
C ALA A 29 11.66 55.64 -66.02
N SER A 30 10.57 55.67 -65.25
CA SER A 30 10.58 55.45 -63.80
C SER A 30 10.98 54.01 -63.45
N ALA A 31 10.39 53.01 -64.13
CA ALA A 31 10.79 51.60 -63.96
C ALA A 31 12.23 51.34 -64.39
N GLN A 32 12.67 51.92 -65.51
CA GLN A 32 14.05 51.78 -65.97
C GLN A 32 15.05 52.43 -65.00
N SER A 33 14.68 53.56 -64.39
CA SER A 33 15.48 54.19 -63.33
C SER A 33 15.57 53.29 -62.10
N ALA A 34 14.45 52.71 -61.65
CA ALA A 34 14.43 51.77 -60.51
C ALA A 34 15.31 50.53 -60.76
N ILE A 35 15.24 49.93 -61.95
CA ILE A 35 16.07 48.78 -62.33
C ILE A 35 17.56 49.16 -62.42
N LYS A 36 17.88 50.32 -63.02
CA LYS A 36 19.26 50.83 -63.09
C LYS A 36 19.86 51.12 -61.72
N ASN A 37 19.02 51.53 -60.77
CA ASN A 37 19.42 51.75 -59.38
C ASN A 37 19.44 50.44 -58.54
N GLY A 38 19.25 49.28 -59.17
CA GLY A 38 19.43 47.96 -58.56
C GLY A 38 18.19 47.37 -57.88
N ASN A 39 16.99 47.92 -58.11
CA ASN A 39 15.75 47.37 -57.55
C ASN A 39 15.09 46.37 -58.51
N PRO A 40 14.46 45.29 -58.00
CA PRO A 40 14.36 44.90 -56.58
C PRO A 40 15.62 44.18 -56.08
N ASN A 41 15.99 44.42 -54.82
CA ASN A 41 17.05 43.65 -54.13
C ASN A 41 16.45 42.47 -53.32
N TYR A 42 17.26 41.77 -52.53
CA TYR A 42 16.80 40.87 -51.45
C TYR A 42 16.61 41.60 -50.12
N TYR A 43 15.69 41.14 -49.28
CA TYR A 43 15.48 41.69 -47.94
C TYR A 43 16.79 41.60 -47.13
N PRO A 44 17.33 42.73 -46.62
CA PRO A 44 18.68 42.77 -46.07
C PRO A 44 18.83 42.20 -44.66
N GLY A 45 17.72 41.92 -43.95
CA GLY A 45 17.74 41.34 -42.60
C GLY A 45 17.55 39.82 -42.58
N SER A 46 17.69 39.19 -41.41
CA SER A 46 17.30 37.78 -41.21
C SER A 46 15.85 37.57 -41.66
N THR A 47 15.53 36.44 -42.28
CA THR A 47 14.16 36.04 -42.65
C THR A 47 13.54 35.05 -41.66
N VAL A 48 14.25 34.73 -40.58
CA VAL A 48 13.79 33.84 -39.52
C VAL A 48 13.71 34.60 -38.20
N ILE A 49 12.75 34.21 -37.37
CA ILE A 49 12.64 34.69 -35.99
C ILE A 49 13.50 33.86 -35.04
N ASP A 50 13.94 34.47 -33.94
CA ASP A 50 14.47 33.74 -32.81
C ASP A 50 13.33 33.18 -31.96
N LEU A 51 13.51 31.97 -31.42
CA LEU A 51 12.57 31.41 -30.45
C LEU A 51 12.51 32.29 -29.19
N SER A 52 11.29 32.48 -28.68
CA SER A 52 11.03 33.18 -27.43
C SER A 52 11.71 32.50 -26.24
N ASN A 53 11.89 33.26 -25.17
CA ASN A 53 12.46 32.75 -23.93
C ASN A 53 11.56 31.67 -23.32
N GLU A 54 10.24 31.79 -23.47
CA GLU A 54 9.27 30.79 -23.01
C GLU A 54 9.44 29.46 -23.75
N THR A 55 9.58 29.48 -25.08
CA THR A 55 9.84 28.26 -25.86
C THR A 55 11.16 27.62 -25.46
N LYS A 56 12.22 28.43 -25.31
CA LYS A 56 13.54 27.94 -24.85
C LYS A 56 13.49 27.36 -23.45
N ASN A 57 12.79 28.02 -22.51
CA ASN A 57 12.64 27.57 -21.12
C ASN A 57 11.82 26.28 -21.03
N ALA A 58 10.76 26.15 -21.83
CA ALA A 58 9.96 24.93 -21.88
C ALA A 58 10.76 23.75 -22.43
N GLN A 59 11.50 23.94 -23.52
CA GLN A 59 12.40 22.93 -24.06
C GLN A 59 13.46 22.52 -23.03
N GLN A 60 14.09 23.49 -22.36
CA GLN A 60 15.06 23.21 -21.30
C GLN A 60 14.43 22.46 -20.12
N SER A 61 13.19 22.80 -19.74
CA SER A 61 12.48 22.12 -18.65
C SER A 61 12.16 20.67 -19.01
N ILE A 62 11.71 20.40 -20.25
CA ILE A 62 11.48 19.03 -20.75
C ILE A 62 12.79 18.23 -20.76
N LEU A 63 13.88 18.85 -21.23
CA LEU A 63 15.21 18.22 -21.26
C LEU A 63 15.71 17.90 -19.84
N ASN A 64 15.55 18.83 -18.90
CA ASN A 64 15.92 18.62 -17.50
C ASN A 64 15.09 17.49 -16.88
N THR A 65 13.76 17.49 -17.07
CA THR A 65 12.89 16.40 -16.58
C THR A 65 13.24 15.05 -17.20
N ALA A 66 13.61 15.02 -18.48
CA ALA A 66 14.03 13.79 -19.16
C ALA A 66 15.40 13.30 -18.69
N ALA A 67 16.34 14.20 -18.42
CA ALA A 67 17.69 13.88 -17.95
C ALA A 67 17.73 13.49 -16.46
N ASP A 68 17.08 14.26 -15.61
CA ASP A 68 17.03 14.02 -14.16
C ASP A 68 16.07 12.89 -13.79
N GLY A 69 15.09 12.62 -14.64
CA GLY A 69 14.02 11.66 -14.40
C GLY A 69 12.98 12.17 -13.39
N SER A 70 11.83 11.51 -13.38
CA SER A 70 10.70 11.90 -12.53
C SER A 70 11.00 11.70 -11.04
N GLN A 71 10.89 12.77 -10.26
CA GLN A 71 10.98 12.71 -8.80
C GLN A 71 9.81 11.94 -8.19
N ILE A 72 8.63 12.02 -8.82
CA ILE A 72 7.44 11.26 -8.39
C ILE A 72 7.68 9.75 -8.54
N ILE A 73 8.29 9.34 -9.65
CA ILE A 73 8.66 7.94 -9.88
C ILE A 73 9.75 7.49 -8.90
N LYS A 74 10.75 8.32 -8.64
CA LYS A 74 11.79 8.01 -7.62
C LYS A 74 11.18 7.82 -6.23
N ASN A 75 10.22 8.66 -5.84
CA ASN A 75 9.51 8.53 -4.57
C ASN A 75 8.67 7.24 -4.53
N GLY A 76 7.98 6.90 -5.62
CA GLY A 76 7.27 5.63 -5.74
C GLY A 76 8.20 4.41 -5.65
N GLN A 77 9.34 4.45 -6.35
CA GLN A 77 10.37 3.41 -6.28
C GLN A 77 10.93 3.26 -4.86
N ASN A 78 11.19 4.36 -4.16
CA ASN A 78 11.66 4.34 -2.78
C ASN A 78 10.61 3.74 -1.83
N ALA A 79 9.32 4.01 -2.04
CA ALA A 79 8.24 3.40 -1.28
C ALA A 79 8.17 1.88 -1.52
N VAL A 80 8.25 1.43 -2.78
CA VAL A 80 8.30 -0.01 -3.12
C VAL A 80 9.54 -0.66 -2.49
N ASN A 81 10.72 -0.07 -2.68
CA ASN A 81 11.96 -0.58 -2.09
C ASN A 81 11.90 -0.64 -0.57
N GLY A 82 11.27 0.34 0.07
CA GLY A 82 11.09 0.35 1.52
C GLY A 82 10.22 -0.81 2.01
N VAL A 83 9.13 -1.11 1.30
CA VAL A 83 8.28 -2.27 1.59
C VAL A 83 9.04 -3.58 1.33
N THR A 84 9.72 -3.70 0.19
CA THR A 84 10.45 -4.92 -0.21
C THR A 84 11.63 -5.24 0.71
N THR A 85 12.39 -4.23 1.14
CA THR A 85 13.54 -4.40 2.05
C THR A 85 13.13 -4.45 3.52
N GLY A 86 11.86 -4.16 3.82
CA GLY A 86 11.32 -4.10 5.16
C GLY A 86 11.65 -2.84 5.94
N SER A 87 12.38 -1.87 5.35
CA SER A 87 12.69 -0.59 6.00
C SER A 87 11.45 0.29 6.21
N ALA A 88 10.35 0.02 5.50
CA ALA A 88 9.06 0.65 5.70
C ALA A 88 8.38 0.26 7.02
N PHE A 89 8.76 -0.87 7.62
CA PHE A 89 8.11 -1.38 8.82
C PHE A 89 8.72 -0.75 10.07
N ASN A 90 7.88 -0.09 10.88
CA ASN A 90 8.32 0.58 12.10
C ASN A 90 8.87 -0.45 13.12
N PRO A 91 10.13 -0.32 13.58
CA PRO A 91 10.71 -1.22 14.56
C PRO A 91 10.05 -1.12 15.95
N ALA A 92 9.27 -0.06 16.26
CA ALA A 92 8.60 0.09 17.54
C ALA A 92 7.65 -1.09 17.86
N GLY A 93 6.98 -1.63 16.85
CA GLY A 93 6.12 -2.78 17.01
C GLY A 93 6.90 -4.07 17.28
N ALA A 94 8.00 -4.28 16.55
CA ALA A 94 8.92 -5.40 16.80
C ALA A 94 9.57 -5.31 18.19
N ASN A 95 9.92 -4.10 18.63
CA ASN A 95 10.46 -3.84 19.97
C ASN A 95 9.42 -4.08 21.08
N THR A 96 8.15 -3.73 20.84
CA THR A 96 7.05 -4.03 21.77
C THR A 96 6.83 -5.54 21.89
N LEU A 97 6.88 -6.26 20.77
CA LEU A 97 6.78 -7.71 20.77
C LEU A 97 7.98 -8.35 21.51
N ALA A 98 9.20 -7.89 21.24
CA ALA A 98 10.41 -8.33 21.94
C ALA A 98 10.32 -8.06 23.45
N ALA A 99 9.89 -6.88 23.87
CA ALA A 99 9.66 -6.55 25.28
C ALA A 99 8.60 -7.45 25.93
N GLY A 100 7.54 -7.80 25.18
CA GLY A 100 6.52 -8.76 25.60
C GLY A 100 7.03 -10.20 25.75
N THR A 101 8.04 -10.62 24.99
CA THR A 101 8.66 -11.94 25.16
C THR A 101 9.46 -12.07 26.46
N THR A 102 10.03 -10.97 26.95
CA THR A 102 10.78 -10.91 28.22
C THR A 102 9.92 -10.66 29.46
N PHE A 103 8.64 -10.33 29.31
CA PHE A 103 7.75 -10.11 30.44
C PHE A 103 7.43 -11.45 31.13
N THR A 104 7.68 -11.54 32.43
CA THR A 104 7.33 -12.71 33.26
C THR A 104 6.25 -12.28 34.26
N ASN A 105 5.10 -12.96 34.24
CA ASN A 105 4.02 -12.68 35.19
C ASN A 105 4.42 -13.14 36.60
N GLY A 106 4.51 -12.21 37.57
CA GLY A 106 4.84 -12.53 38.96
C GLY A 106 3.90 -13.55 39.61
N ALA A 107 2.63 -13.63 39.17
CA ALA A 107 1.69 -14.64 39.63
C ALA A 107 2.08 -16.07 39.20
N ALA A 108 2.75 -16.22 38.04
CA ALA A 108 3.27 -17.52 37.61
C ALA A 108 4.41 -17.99 38.54
N GLY A 109 5.30 -17.08 38.95
CA GLY A 109 6.34 -17.37 39.94
C GLY A 109 5.77 -17.77 41.31
N ASN A 110 4.72 -17.09 41.76
CA ASN A 110 4.04 -17.42 43.02
C ASN A 110 3.33 -18.78 42.95
N ALA A 111 2.65 -19.08 41.83
CA ALA A 111 1.99 -20.37 41.63
C ALA A 111 3.01 -21.52 41.53
N GLN A 112 4.16 -21.29 40.89
CA GLN A 112 5.27 -22.25 40.83
C GLN A 112 5.83 -22.52 42.23
N SER A 113 6.11 -21.46 43.01
CA SER A 113 6.60 -21.58 44.39
C SER A 113 5.65 -22.38 45.28
N LEU A 114 4.33 -22.13 45.17
CA LEU A 114 3.32 -22.91 45.90
C LEU A 114 3.32 -24.39 45.47
N SER A 115 3.43 -24.68 44.18
CA SER A 115 3.53 -26.05 43.66
C SER A 115 4.78 -26.77 44.18
N ASP A 116 5.91 -26.07 44.25
CA ASP A 116 7.19 -26.63 44.72
C ASP A 116 7.18 -26.89 46.23
N ILE A 117 6.59 -25.99 47.02
CA ILE A 117 6.39 -26.19 48.47
C ILE A 117 5.52 -27.43 48.74
N LEU A 118 4.45 -27.61 47.97
CA LEU A 118 3.52 -28.74 48.11
C LEU A 118 4.10 -30.09 47.65
N LYS A 119 5.10 -30.09 46.75
CA LYS A 119 5.77 -31.31 46.28
C LYS A 119 6.76 -31.90 47.28
N GLY A 120 7.37 -31.06 48.13
CA GLY A 120 8.55 -31.46 48.92
C GLY A 120 8.44 -31.27 50.43
N SER A 121 7.44 -30.55 50.93
CA SER A 121 7.36 -30.25 52.36
C SER A 121 6.57 -31.33 53.10
N ALA A 122 7.27 -32.17 53.86
CA ALA A 122 6.64 -33.07 54.82
C ALA A 122 5.83 -32.24 55.82
N ASN A 123 4.52 -32.49 55.91
CA ASN A 123 3.69 -31.86 56.94
C ASN A 123 4.22 -32.32 58.32
N PRO A 124 4.59 -31.42 59.23
CA PRO A 124 5.17 -31.82 60.52
C PRO A 124 4.23 -32.70 61.35
N GLY A 125 2.91 -32.59 61.16
CA GLY A 125 1.94 -33.50 61.78
C GLY A 125 1.94 -34.90 61.17
N GLN A 126 2.40 -35.06 59.93
CA GLN A 126 2.45 -36.34 59.23
C GLN A 126 3.49 -37.28 59.84
N ALA A 127 4.61 -36.77 60.35
CA ALA A 127 5.63 -37.61 61.00
C ALA A 127 5.10 -38.27 62.28
N LEU A 128 4.40 -37.51 63.12
CA LEU A 128 3.78 -38.03 64.35
C LEU A 128 2.68 -39.04 64.01
N LEU A 129 1.78 -38.68 63.09
CA LEU A 129 0.71 -39.56 62.64
C LEU A 129 1.26 -40.84 62.02
N GLN A 130 2.36 -40.75 61.26
CA GLN A 130 3.00 -41.92 60.63
C GLN A 130 3.59 -42.85 61.70
N GLY A 131 4.23 -42.32 62.74
CA GLY A 131 4.70 -43.13 63.86
C GLY A 131 3.56 -43.82 64.62
N THR A 132 2.46 -43.11 64.88
CA THR A 132 1.25 -43.70 65.46
C THR A 132 0.66 -44.77 64.54
N ALA A 133 0.51 -44.50 63.24
CA ALA A 133 -0.02 -45.46 62.26
C ALA A 133 0.85 -46.72 62.11
N ASN A 134 2.18 -46.57 62.18
CA ASN A 134 3.14 -47.67 62.17
C ASN A 134 3.13 -48.49 63.47
N GLY A 135 2.52 -47.97 64.53
CA GLY A 135 2.42 -48.62 65.83
C GLY A 135 3.68 -48.49 66.68
N ASP A 136 4.48 -47.43 66.46
CA ASP A 136 5.72 -47.16 67.21
C ASP A 136 5.46 -47.03 68.72
N TYR A 137 4.22 -46.79 69.14
CA TYR A 137 3.80 -46.63 70.54
C TYR A 137 3.08 -47.86 71.15
N LEU A 138 2.87 -48.95 70.40
CA LEU A 138 2.08 -50.13 70.80
C LEU A 138 2.61 -50.85 72.06
N ASN A 139 3.91 -50.79 72.31
CA ASN A 139 4.57 -51.39 73.48
C ASN A 139 5.35 -50.36 74.33
N GLY A 140 5.16 -49.07 74.06
CA GLY A 140 6.05 -48.02 74.56
C GLY A 140 5.59 -47.35 75.86
N ASN A 141 4.43 -47.67 76.42
CA ASN A 141 3.86 -46.91 77.54
C ASN A 141 4.55 -47.26 78.88
N PRO A 142 5.44 -46.41 79.42
CA PRO A 142 6.20 -46.70 80.64
C PRO A 142 5.32 -46.69 81.90
N TYR A 143 4.08 -46.19 81.78
CA TYR A 143 3.13 -46.11 82.89
C TYR A 143 2.27 -47.36 83.02
N LEU A 144 2.27 -48.28 82.04
CA LEU A 144 1.49 -49.52 82.10
C LEU A 144 1.83 -50.36 83.33
N ASP A 145 3.12 -50.59 83.55
CA ASP A 145 3.59 -51.37 84.70
C ASP A 145 3.20 -50.71 86.02
N GLN A 146 3.23 -49.38 86.09
CA GLN A 146 2.78 -48.64 87.27
C GLN A 146 1.26 -48.73 87.44
N MET A 147 0.50 -48.72 86.35
CA MET A 147 -0.95 -48.82 86.38
C MET A 147 -1.40 -50.22 86.84
N VAL A 148 -0.73 -51.28 86.37
CA VAL A 148 -0.95 -52.66 86.83
C VAL A 148 -0.59 -52.80 88.31
N LYS A 149 0.54 -52.24 88.75
CA LYS A 149 0.93 -52.22 90.17
C LYS A 149 -0.11 -51.51 91.03
N ASN A 150 -0.57 -50.34 90.62
CA ASN A 150 -1.58 -49.56 91.34
C ASN A 150 -2.93 -50.30 91.39
N ALA A 151 -3.36 -50.89 90.28
CA ALA A 151 -4.61 -51.66 90.20
C ALA A 151 -4.58 -52.90 91.11
N ASN A 152 -3.41 -53.53 91.28
CA ASN A 152 -3.23 -54.71 92.12
C ASN A 152 -2.90 -54.40 93.59
N ALA A 153 -2.59 -53.15 93.94
CA ALA A 153 -2.17 -52.77 95.30
C ALA A 153 -3.20 -53.13 96.37
N SER A 154 -4.50 -52.98 96.07
CA SER A 154 -5.58 -53.33 97.00
C SER A 154 -5.66 -54.85 97.24
N VAL A 155 -5.54 -55.66 96.18
CA VAL A 155 -5.55 -57.14 96.26
C VAL A 155 -4.37 -57.63 97.10
N VAL A 156 -3.18 -57.08 96.87
CA VAL A 156 -1.98 -57.41 97.65
C VAL A 156 -2.13 -57.00 99.11
N SER A 157 -2.67 -55.81 99.37
CA SER A 157 -2.89 -55.32 100.74
C SER A 157 -3.90 -56.17 101.50
N ASP A 158 -5.05 -56.50 100.89
CA ASP A 158 -6.08 -57.33 101.51
C ASP A 158 -5.58 -58.76 101.76
N PHE A 159 -4.84 -59.32 100.80
CA PHE A 159 -4.20 -60.61 100.97
C PHE A 159 -3.24 -60.61 102.16
N ASN A 160 -2.28 -59.68 102.21
CA ASN A 160 -1.23 -59.64 103.24
C ASN A 160 -1.74 -59.28 104.65
N ASN A 161 -2.74 -58.40 104.75
CA ASN A 161 -3.16 -57.84 106.03
C ASN A 161 -4.39 -58.56 106.61
N ASN A 162 -5.25 -59.15 105.78
CA ASN A 162 -6.52 -59.73 106.22
C ASN A 162 -6.61 -61.24 105.94
N ILE A 163 -6.43 -61.67 104.69
CA ILE A 163 -6.67 -63.06 104.27
C ILE A 163 -5.59 -63.98 104.84
N ALA A 164 -4.32 -63.65 104.59
CA ALA A 164 -3.18 -64.44 105.03
C ALA A 164 -3.14 -64.60 106.56
N PRO A 165 -3.11 -63.51 107.35
CA PRO A 165 -3.14 -63.61 108.81
C PRO A 165 -4.42 -64.26 109.35
N GLY A 166 -5.55 -64.10 108.64
CA GLY A 166 -6.81 -64.74 108.99
C GLY A 166 -6.74 -66.27 108.89
N ILE A 167 -6.19 -66.79 107.79
CA ILE A 167 -5.93 -68.22 107.61
C ILE A 167 -4.95 -68.70 108.69
N ASP A 168 -3.84 -67.98 108.89
CA ASP A 168 -2.81 -68.35 109.85
C ASP A 168 -3.38 -68.41 111.29
N SER A 169 -4.18 -67.42 111.69
CA SER A 169 -4.85 -67.35 112.99
C SER A 169 -5.89 -68.46 113.18
N ALA A 170 -6.70 -68.76 112.16
CA ALA A 170 -7.72 -69.81 112.23
C ALA A 170 -7.10 -71.21 112.40
N PHE A 171 -6.02 -71.51 111.68
CA PHE A 171 -5.32 -72.79 111.79
C PHE A 171 -4.43 -72.88 113.04
N ALA A 172 -3.86 -71.77 113.50
CA ALA A 172 -3.11 -71.70 114.76
C ALA A 172 -4.01 -71.95 115.98
N LYS A 173 -5.22 -71.37 116.03
CA LYS A 173 -6.21 -71.64 117.10
C LYS A 173 -6.62 -73.11 117.16
N GLY A 174 -6.60 -73.81 116.02
CA GLY A 174 -6.86 -75.25 115.93
C GLY A 174 -5.65 -76.14 116.22
N GLY A 175 -4.46 -75.58 116.50
CA GLY A 175 -3.21 -76.33 116.67
C GLY A 175 -2.74 -77.06 115.40
N ARG A 176 -3.22 -76.66 114.22
CA ARG A 176 -2.99 -77.32 112.92
C ARG A 176 -2.14 -76.50 111.96
N ASN A 177 -1.44 -75.49 112.48
CA ASN A 177 -0.51 -74.69 111.69
C ASN A 177 0.60 -75.60 111.14
N GLY A 178 0.81 -75.63 109.82
CA GLY A 178 1.73 -76.55 109.15
C GLY A 178 1.15 -77.91 108.72
N SER A 179 -0.16 -78.14 108.90
CA SER A 179 -0.83 -79.33 108.33
C SER A 179 -0.95 -79.25 106.79
N GLY A 180 -1.06 -80.39 106.11
CA GLY A 180 -1.32 -80.42 104.66
C GLY A 180 -2.60 -79.68 104.24
N ALA A 181 -3.61 -79.64 105.13
CA ALA A 181 -4.83 -78.85 104.94
C ALA A 181 -4.58 -77.34 105.04
N TYR A 182 -3.72 -76.89 105.97
CA TYR A 182 -3.28 -75.50 106.05
C TYR A 182 -2.56 -75.09 104.76
N ALA A 183 -1.58 -75.90 104.32
CA ALA A 183 -0.83 -75.64 103.09
C ALA A 183 -1.76 -75.57 101.87
N SER A 184 -2.75 -76.47 101.77
CA SER A 184 -3.73 -76.45 100.69
C SER A 184 -4.57 -75.16 100.68
N VAL A 185 -5.13 -74.77 101.83
CA VAL A 185 -5.97 -73.56 101.90
C VAL A 185 -5.16 -72.29 101.65
N ARG A 186 -3.93 -72.24 102.16
CA ARG A 186 -3.01 -71.13 101.92
C ARG A 186 -2.62 -71.02 100.45
N ASN A 187 -2.25 -72.14 99.82
CA ASN A 187 -1.91 -72.19 98.40
C ASN A 187 -3.11 -71.79 97.51
N THR A 188 -4.33 -72.22 97.84
CA THR A 188 -5.54 -71.81 97.11
C THR A 188 -5.78 -70.31 97.23
N ALA A 189 -5.58 -69.72 98.41
CA ALA A 189 -5.73 -68.27 98.61
C ALA A 189 -4.67 -67.48 97.83
N GLU A 190 -3.42 -67.95 97.82
CA GLU A 190 -2.33 -67.36 97.03
C GLU A 190 -2.60 -67.44 95.53
N GLN A 191 -3.06 -68.59 95.04
CA GLN A 191 -3.43 -68.78 93.65
C GLN A 191 -4.61 -67.88 93.25
N THR A 192 -5.63 -67.76 94.10
CA THR A 192 -6.79 -66.88 93.84
C THR A 192 -6.37 -65.41 93.74
N ALA A 193 -5.45 -64.96 94.62
CA ALA A 193 -4.92 -63.60 94.57
C ALA A 193 -4.07 -63.38 93.30
N ALA A 194 -3.21 -64.35 92.94
CA ALA A 194 -2.40 -64.30 91.72
C ALA A 194 -3.26 -64.26 90.46
N ASP A 195 -4.32 -65.08 90.37
CA ASP A 195 -5.25 -65.11 89.24
C ASP A 195 -6.02 -63.78 89.11
N ALA A 196 -6.45 -63.19 90.23
CA ALA A 196 -7.08 -61.87 90.24
C ALA A 196 -6.12 -60.78 89.74
N MET A 197 -4.86 -60.82 90.16
CA MET A 197 -3.83 -59.89 89.70
C MET A 197 -3.49 -60.06 88.22
N ALA A 198 -3.39 -61.30 87.73
CA ALA A 198 -3.16 -61.62 86.33
C ALA A 198 -4.31 -61.11 85.45
N LYS A 199 -5.56 -61.33 85.87
CA LYS A 199 -6.74 -60.84 85.16
C LYS A 199 -6.81 -59.31 85.09
N ASN A 200 -6.42 -58.61 86.16
CA ASN A 200 -6.32 -57.15 86.16
C ASN A 200 -5.24 -56.67 85.17
N ALA A 201 -4.09 -57.33 85.14
CA ALA A 201 -3.02 -57.02 84.18
C ALA A 201 -3.48 -57.25 82.74
N GLU A 202 -4.08 -58.42 82.44
CA GLU A 202 -4.62 -58.75 81.12
C GLU A 202 -5.66 -57.72 80.64
N ASN A 203 -6.58 -57.30 81.52
CA ASN A 203 -7.56 -56.28 81.18
C ASN A 203 -6.90 -54.93 80.84
N ILE A 204 -5.89 -54.52 81.62
CA ILE A 204 -5.16 -53.26 81.40
C ILE A 204 -4.38 -53.29 80.08
N TYR A 205 -3.58 -54.33 79.84
CA TYR A 205 -2.81 -54.46 78.60
C TYR A 205 -3.73 -54.65 77.39
N GLY A 206 -4.82 -55.40 77.53
CA GLY A 206 -5.82 -55.61 76.49
C GLY A 206 -6.54 -54.32 76.10
N GLN A 207 -6.93 -53.49 77.08
CA GLN A 207 -7.51 -52.17 76.82
C GLN A 207 -6.51 -51.23 76.15
N ASN A 208 -5.27 -51.16 76.64
CA ASN A 208 -4.24 -50.32 76.04
C ASN A 208 -3.97 -50.71 74.57
N TYR A 209 -3.87 -52.01 74.28
CA TYR A 209 -3.72 -52.50 72.92
C TYR A 209 -4.92 -52.11 72.02
N ALA A 210 -6.14 -52.26 72.51
CA ALA A 210 -7.34 -51.89 71.75
C ALA A 210 -7.41 -50.37 71.46
N THR A 211 -7.10 -49.53 72.44
CA THR A 211 -7.02 -48.08 72.27
C THR A 211 -5.94 -47.70 71.26
N GLU A 212 -4.75 -48.30 71.34
CA GLU A 212 -3.68 -47.96 70.43
C GLU A 212 -3.94 -48.46 68.99
N ARG A 213 -4.63 -49.59 68.82
CA ARG A 213 -5.12 -50.02 67.50
C ARG A 213 -6.14 -49.03 66.92
N GLN A 214 -7.00 -48.45 67.76
CA GLN A 214 -7.91 -47.40 67.32
C GLN A 214 -7.15 -46.13 66.90
N ASN A 215 -6.17 -45.70 67.70
CA ASN A 215 -5.29 -44.57 67.38
C ASN A 215 -4.54 -44.80 66.06
N GLN A 216 -4.03 -46.01 65.81
CA GLN A 216 -3.40 -46.40 64.54
C GLN A 216 -4.33 -46.24 63.34
N ILE A 217 -5.58 -46.71 63.46
CA ILE A 217 -6.58 -46.61 62.40
C ILE A 217 -6.93 -45.14 62.13
N ASP A 218 -7.13 -44.34 63.18
CA ASP A 218 -7.51 -42.94 63.02
C ASP A 218 -6.35 -42.10 62.49
N ALA A 219 -5.11 -42.37 62.93
CA ALA A 219 -3.92 -41.77 62.35
C ALA A 219 -3.77 -42.11 60.86
N SER A 220 -4.01 -43.37 60.48
CA SER A 220 -3.98 -43.80 59.08
C SER A 220 -5.01 -43.06 58.22
N LYS A 221 -6.24 -42.88 58.72
CA LYS A 221 -7.28 -42.09 58.04
C LYS A 221 -6.87 -40.62 57.90
N SER A 222 -6.31 -40.03 58.96
CA SER A 222 -5.83 -38.64 58.93
C SER A 222 -4.70 -38.44 57.92
N ILE A 223 -3.77 -39.38 57.81
CA ILE A 223 -2.71 -39.35 56.79
C ILE A 223 -3.32 -39.38 55.39
N GLY A 224 -4.28 -40.28 55.13
CA GLY A 224 -4.98 -40.35 53.85
C GLY A 224 -5.68 -39.04 53.50
N SER A 225 -6.42 -38.45 54.45
CA SER A 225 -7.09 -37.16 54.26
C SER A 225 -6.12 -36.02 53.97
N LEU A 226 -4.96 -35.97 54.64
CA LEU A 226 -3.93 -34.96 54.40
C LEU A 226 -3.31 -35.12 53.01
N TYR A 227 -3.10 -36.37 52.58
CA TYR A 227 -2.60 -36.67 51.25
C TYR A 227 -3.58 -36.17 50.17
N ASP A 228 -4.87 -36.49 50.29
CA ASP A 228 -5.89 -36.05 49.34
C ASP A 228 -6.03 -34.53 49.30
N GLN A 229 -5.94 -33.85 50.46
CA GLN A 229 -5.98 -32.40 50.53
C GLN A 229 -4.77 -31.74 49.85
N ASN A 230 -3.58 -32.29 50.06
CA ASN A 230 -2.36 -31.82 49.39
C ASN A 230 -2.43 -32.03 47.88
N ALA A 231 -2.89 -33.21 47.43
CA ALA A 231 -3.07 -33.51 46.02
C ALA A 231 -4.07 -32.55 45.35
N ASN A 232 -5.21 -32.28 45.99
CA ASN A 232 -6.20 -31.32 45.47
C ASN A 232 -5.66 -29.89 45.41
N THR A 233 -4.93 -29.45 46.43
CA THR A 233 -4.30 -28.13 46.46
C THR A 233 -3.26 -27.99 45.33
N GLN A 234 -2.49 -29.05 45.10
CA GLN A 234 -1.50 -29.11 44.03
C GLN A 234 -2.15 -29.06 42.63
N ILE A 235 -3.23 -29.80 42.42
CA ILE A 235 -4.00 -29.75 41.17
C ILE A 235 -4.54 -28.34 40.93
N GLY A 236 -5.09 -27.68 41.96
CA GLY A 236 -5.56 -26.30 41.89
C GLY A 236 -4.45 -25.31 41.51
N ALA A 237 -3.28 -25.42 42.14
CA ALA A 237 -2.12 -24.58 41.84
C ALA A 237 -1.62 -24.79 40.40
N ASN A 238 -1.53 -26.05 39.94
CA ASN A 238 -1.11 -26.37 38.58
C ASN A 238 -2.12 -25.89 37.52
N ASN A 239 -3.42 -26.00 37.79
CA ASN A 239 -4.46 -25.48 36.90
C ASN A 239 -4.40 -23.95 36.80
N SER A 240 -4.15 -23.25 37.92
CA SER A 240 -3.95 -21.80 37.92
C SER A 240 -2.72 -21.40 37.12
N LEU A 241 -1.59 -22.09 37.32
CA LEU A 241 -0.37 -21.87 36.55
C LEU A 241 -0.58 -22.08 35.05
N ALA A 242 -1.25 -23.18 34.67
CA ALA A 242 -1.58 -23.46 33.26
C ALA A 242 -2.43 -22.35 32.63
N GLY A 243 -3.45 -21.86 33.36
CA GLY A 243 -4.28 -20.75 32.89
C GLY A 243 -3.50 -19.44 32.72
N ILE A 244 -2.57 -19.13 33.63
CA ILE A 244 -1.72 -17.94 33.54
C ILE A 244 -0.79 -18.02 32.32
N LEU A 245 -0.16 -19.19 32.11
CA LEU A 245 0.75 -19.40 30.99
C LEU A 245 0.02 -19.34 29.65
N GLN A 246 -1.18 -19.94 29.56
CA GLN A 246 -2.00 -19.88 28.36
C GLN A 246 -2.43 -18.44 28.04
N GLY A 247 -2.96 -17.70 29.02
CA GLY A 247 -3.35 -16.30 28.81
C GLY A 247 -2.18 -15.40 28.40
N GLN A 248 -0.97 -15.67 28.91
CA GLN A 248 0.23 -14.97 28.50
C GLN A 248 0.62 -15.30 27.05
N GLN A 249 0.45 -16.54 26.61
CA GLN A 249 0.69 -16.93 25.22
C GLN A 249 -0.34 -16.30 24.27
N ASP A 250 -1.61 -16.28 24.65
CA ASP A 250 -2.68 -15.68 23.85
C ASP A 250 -2.48 -14.17 23.68
N SER A 251 -2.08 -13.48 24.74
CA SER A 251 -1.75 -12.05 24.68
C SER A 251 -0.57 -11.78 23.73
N ARG A 252 0.47 -12.63 23.76
CA ARG A 252 1.59 -12.54 22.81
C ARG A 252 1.15 -12.75 21.36
N ASN A 253 0.31 -13.74 21.12
CA ASN A 253 -0.22 -14.03 19.79
C ASN A 253 -1.11 -12.89 19.26
N GLN A 254 -1.94 -12.29 20.12
CA GLN A 254 -2.77 -11.13 19.77
C GLN A 254 -1.94 -9.88 19.49
N ALA A 255 -0.89 -9.62 20.27
CA ALA A 255 0.00 -8.50 20.00
C ALA A 255 0.77 -8.69 18.68
N ALA A 256 1.26 -9.91 18.41
CA ALA A 256 1.92 -10.25 17.16
C ALA A 256 0.98 -10.12 15.95
N SER A 257 -0.26 -10.61 16.06
CA SER A 257 -1.24 -10.50 14.97
C SER A 257 -1.66 -9.05 14.71
N GLY A 258 -1.87 -8.25 15.76
CA GLY A 258 -2.15 -6.82 15.63
C GLY A 258 -1.01 -6.04 14.97
N LEU A 259 0.24 -6.37 15.30
CA LEU A 259 1.41 -5.79 14.67
C LEU A 259 1.48 -6.12 13.17
N MET A 260 1.31 -7.39 12.82
CA MET A 260 1.33 -7.85 11.43
C MET A 260 0.23 -7.18 10.60
N ALA A 261 -0.97 -7.04 11.17
CA ALA A 261 -2.07 -6.35 10.51
C ALA A 261 -1.76 -4.85 10.26
N GLY A 262 -1.17 -4.17 11.26
CA GLY A 262 -0.74 -2.77 11.12
C GLY A 262 0.35 -2.58 10.07
N GLN A 263 1.35 -3.48 10.04
CA GLN A 263 2.42 -3.47 9.04
C GLN A 263 1.88 -3.71 7.63
N GLN A 264 0.95 -4.66 7.47
CA GLN A 264 0.32 -4.94 6.18
C GLN A 264 -0.50 -3.74 5.68
N GLY A 265 -1.24 -3.07 6.56
CA GLY A 265 -1.97 -1.84 6.22
C GLY A 265 -1.05 -0.72 5.75
N GLN A 266 0.05 -0.48 6.46
CA GLN A 266 1.03 0.54 6.09
C GLN A 266 1.72 0.24 4.74
N ALA A 267 2.12 -1.02 4.51
CA ALA A 267 2.68 -1.44 3.24
C ALA A 267 1.69 -1.25 2.09
N GLN A 268 0.41 -1.54 2.31
CA GLN A 268 -0.62 -1.35 1.30
C GLN A 268 -0.82 0.12 0.95
N THR A 269 -0.81 1.03 1.93
CA THR A 269 -0.84 2.48 1.66
C THR A 269 0.37 2.95 0.88
N GLN A 270 1.58 2.47 1.21
CA GLN A 270 2.80 2.82 0.47
C GLN A 270 2.79 2.29 -0.96
N LEU A 271 2.36 1.04 -1.17
CA LEU A 271 2.24 0.45 -2.50
C LEU A 271 1.16 1.13 -3.34
N GLN A 272 0.04 1.53 -2.74
CA GLN A 272 -0.98 2.33 -3.42
C GLN A 272 -0.43 3.70 -3.84
N GLY A 273 0.29 4.38 -2.95
CA GLY A 273 1.00 5.62 -3.27
C GLY A 273 2.01 5.46 -4.41
N ALA A 274 2.77 4.37 -4.39
CA ALA A 274 3.72 4.05 -5.45
C ALA A 274 3.04 3.70 -6.79
N GLY A 275 1.89 3.01 -6.76
CA GLY A 275 1.10 2.72 -7.94
C GLY A 275 0.59 4.00 -8.62
N MET A 276 0.11 4.96 -7.82
CA MET A 276 -0.32 6.27 -8.33
C MET A 276 0.85 7.10 -8.90
N ALA A 277 2.08 6.89 -8.43
CA ALA A 277 3.24 7.60 -8.96
C ALA A 277 3.50 7.28 -10.44
N GLY A 278 3.21 6.04 -10.88
CA GLY A 278 3.30 5.64 -12.29
C GLY A 278 2.36 6.44 -13.19
N ASP A 279 1.11 6.60 -12.76
CA ASP A 279 0.08 7.32 -13.50
C ASP A 279 0.30 8.84 -13.50
N GLN A 280 0.97 9.37 -12.48
CA GLN A 280 1.25 10.81 -12.35
C GLN A 280 2.45 11.31 -13.18
N ARG A 281 3.15 10.45 -13.92
CA ARG A 281 4.27 10.86 -14.78
C ARG A 281 3.87 11.90 -15.84
N ALA A 282 2.61 11.92 -16.27
CA ALA A 282 2.11 12.95 -17.18
C ALA A 282 2.18 14.36 -16.58
N ASN A 283 2.10 14.47 -15.25
CA ASN A 283 2.15 15.76 -14.55
C ASN A 283 3.55 16.38 -14.57
N ASP A 284 4.62 15.59 -14.72
CA ASP A 284 6.00 16.10 -14.77
C ASP A 284 6.25 17.02 -15.98
N TYR A 285 5.44 16.89 -17.04
CA TYR A 285 5.53 17.70 -18.25
C TYR A 285 4.45 18.77 -18.34
N TYR A 286 3.50 18.80 -17.41
CA TYR A 286 2.31 19.64 -17.51
C TYR A 286 2.68 21.13 -17.58
N ASP A 287 3.49 21.60 -16.64
CA ASP A 287 3.90 23.01 -16.58
C ASP A 287 4.78 23.40 -17.78
N ALA A 288 5.69 22.50 -18.20
CA ALA A 288 6.52 22.74 -19.37
C ALA A 288 5.69 22.82 -20.66
N ASN A 289 4.65 22.00 -20.78
CA ASN A 289 3.71 22.05 -21.91
C ASN A 289 2.88 23.35 -21.91
N GLN A 290 2.46 23.85 -20.75
CA GLN A 290 1.77 25.13 -20.63
C GLN A 290 2.66 26.29 -21.06
N VAL A 291 3.92 26.32 -20.60
CA VAL A 291 4.89 27.35 -21.01
C VAL A 291 5.24 27.24 -22.49
N ALA A 292 5.36 26.02 -23.04
CA ALA A 292 5.56 25.81 -24.47
C ALA A 292 4.38 26.37 -25.29
N GLY A 293 3.14 26.21 -24.80
CA GLY A 293 1.96 26.80 -25.43
C GLY A 293 2.01 28.33 -25.51
N VAL A 294 2.43 28.99 -24.43
CA VAL A 294 2.64 30.45 -24.40
C VAL A 294 3.79 30.88 -25.32
N GLY A 295 4.88 30.12 -25.33
CA GLY A 295 6.02 30.36 -26.24
C GLY A 295 5.63 30.26 -27.70
N ALA A 296 4.87 29.23 -28.07
CA ALA A 296 4.37 29.05 -29.44
C ALA A 296 3.51 30.23 -29.92
N GLN A 297 2.68 30.81 -29.04
CA GLN A 297 1.88 32.00 -29.36
C GLN A 297 2.76 33.23 -29.59
N LYS A 298 3.79 33.42 -28.76
CA LYS A 298 4.75 34.52 -28.92
C LYS A 298 5.56 34.38 -30.20
N ASP A 299 6.02 33.18 -30.50
CA ASP A 299 6.79 32.88 -31.71
C ASP A 299 5.93 33.11 -32.96
N ALA A 300 4.69 32.62 -32.99
CA ALA A 300 3.77 32.85 -34.10
C ALA A 300 3.49 34.34 -34.34
N TYR A 301 3.33 35.12 -33.26
CA TYR A 301 3.13 36.57 -33.37
C TYR A 301 4.39 37.27 -33.90
N ALA A 302 5.58 36.89 -33.43
CA ALA A 302 6.84 37.43 -33.91
C ALA A 302 7.06 37.12 -35.40
N ASP A 303 6.70 35.91 -35.84
CA ASP A 303 6.80 35.50 -37.25
C ASP A 303 5.86 36.32 -38.14
N MET A 304 4.63 36.55 -37.68
CA MET A 304 3.68 37.41 -38.40
C MET A 304 4.20 38.85 -38.56
N LEU A 305 4.77 39.43 -37.49
CA LEU A 305 5.37 40.77 -37.57
C LEU A 305 6.55 40.78 -38.55
N LYS A 306 7.37 39.73 -38.53
CA LYS A 306 8.51 39.59 -39.42
C LYS A 306 8.11 39.48 -40.88
N GLN A 307 7.08 38.69 -41.17
CA GLN A 307 6.53 38.55 -42.50
C GLN A 307 5.89 39.84 -42.98
N ALA A 308 5.22 40.60 -42.09
CA ALA A 308 4.68 41.91 -42.43
C ALA A 308 5.78 42.91 -42.82
N ASP A 309 6.93 42.88 -42.14
CA ASP A 309 8.10 43.71 -42.50
C ASP A 309 8.70 43.32 -43.86
N ILE A 310 8.82 42.01 -44.15
CA ILE A 310 9.27 41.52 -45.46
C ILE A 310 8.30 41.96 -46.56
N ASN A 311 7.00 41.76 -46.36
CA ASN A 311 5.97 42.15 -47.33
C ASN A 311 5.99 43.66 -47.60
N LYS A 312 6.14 44.49 -46.56
CA LYS A 312 6.25 45.95 -46.70
C LYS A 312 7.50 46.35 -47.48
N TRP A 313 8.60 45.65 -47.27
CA TRP A 313 9.84 45.88 -47.98
C TRP A 313 9.74 45.48 -49.46
N ASP A 314 9.18 44.30 -49.76
CA ASP A 314 8.94 43.82 -51.12
C ASP A 314 7.99 44.76 -51.89
N PHE A 315 6.95 45.24 -51.21
CA PHE A 315 6.03 46.22 -51.78
C PHE A 315 6.75 47.52 -52.16
N ASN A 316 7.58 48.05 -51.27
CA ASN A 316 8.33 49.28 -51.54
C ASN A 316 9.35 49.08 -52.67
N GLN A 317 10.01 47.93 -52.73
CA GLN A 317 10.99 47.62 -53.77
C GLN A 317 10.36 47.48 -55.16
N ASN A 318 9.17 46.91 -55.23
CA ASN A 318 8.47 46.70 -56.49
C ASN A 318 7.51 47.84 -56.85
N LYS A 319 7.35 48.87 -56.01
CA LYS A 319 6.34 49.93 -56.21
C LYS A 319 6.46 50.62 -57.56
N ASP A 320 7.65 51.09 -57.94
CA ASP A 320 7.83 51.85 -59.19
C ASP A 320 7.70 50.97 -60.44
N ILE A 321 8.16 49.72 -60.34
CA ILE A 321 8.02 48.72 -61.41
C ILE A 321 6.55 48.31 -61.57
N ASN A 322 5.84 48.07 -60.47
CA ASN A 322 4.42 47.71 -60.45
C ASN A 322 3.54 48.86 -60.92
N ASN A 323 3.79 50.10 -60.46
CA ASN A 323 3.06 51.28 -60.91
C ASN A 323 3.26 51.50 -62.41
N ALA A 324 4.47 51.31 -62.92
CA ALA A 324 4.75 51.41 -64.34
C ALA A 324 4.00 50.33 -65.15
N ALA A 325 4.05 49.07 -64.69
CA ALA A 325 3.34 47.96 -65.32
C ALA A 325 1.81 48.19 -65.34
N GLN A 326 1.24 48.70 -64.24
CA GLN A 326 -0.17 49.07 -64.15
C GLN A 326 -0.54 50.21 -65.09
N MET A 327 0.29 51.25 -65.17
CA MET A 327 0.09 52.38 -66.09
C MET A 327 0.16 51.94 -67.56
N ILE A 328 1.11 51.08 -67.92
CA ILE A 328 1.24 50.51 -69.26
C ILE A 328 0.01 49.65 -69.59
N GLY A 329 -0.46 48.83 -68.65
CA GLY A 329 -1.68 48.03 -68.80
C GLY A 329 -2.93 48.89 -69.01
N LEU A 330 -3.08 49.99 -68.25
CA LEU A 330 -4.19 50.93 -68.39
C LEU A 330 -4.19 51.64 -69.75
N ALA A 331 -3.00 52.04 -70.22
CA ALA A 331 -2.84 52.83 -71.43
C ALA A 331 -2.87 52.00 -72.72
N THR A 332 -2.50 50.72 -72.67
CA THR A 332 -2.41 49.85 -73.86
C THR A 332 -3.72 49.11 -74.14
N THR A 333 -4.53 48.82 -73.11
CA THR A 333 -5.70 47.93 -73.23
C THR A 333 -7.05 48.66 -73.19
N GLY A 334 -7.06 49.99 -73.07
CA GLY A 334 -8.25 50.83 -73.33
C GLY A 334 -9.44 50.61 -72.38
N GLY A 335 -9.25 49.97 -71.23
CA GLY A 335 -10.32 49.73 -70.27
C GLY A 335 -9.79 49.78 -68.84
N PHE A 336 -10.59 50.35 -67.94
CA PHE A 336 -10.47 50.08 -66.51
C PHE A 336 -10.79 48.60 -66.27
N ASN A 337 -9.81 47.74 -66.51
CA ASN A 337 -9.78 46.45 -65.82
C ASN A 337 -8.82 46.62 -64.64
N SER A 338 -9.24 47.46 -63.69
CA SER A 338 -8.62 47.52 -62.38
C SER A 338 -9.03 46.27 -61.60
N GLN A 339 -8.52 45.11 -62.03
CA GLN A 339 -8.06 44.13 -61.04
C GLN A 339 -6.69 44.59 -60.58
N THR A 340 -6.67 45.73 -59.89
CA THR A 340 -5.66 45.93 -58.86
C THR A 340 -6.06 44.96 -57.76
N THR A 341 -5.65 43.69 -57.92
CA THR A 341 -5.64 42.73 -56.83
C THR A 341 -4.53 43.16 -55.86
N SER A 342 -4.67 44.34 -55.27
CA SER A 342 -4.15 44.56 -53.93
C SER A 342 -5.07 43.77 -53.03
N LYS A 343 -4.91 42.43 -53.06
CA LYS A 343 -5.34 41.64 -51.92
C LYS A 343 -4.59 42.28 -50.75
N PRO A 344 -5.26 42.77 -49.68
CA PRO A 344 -4.55 42.82 -48.42
C PRO A 344 -3.95 41.42 -48.27
N VAL A 345 -2.63 41.34 -48.17
CA VAL A 345 -1.95 40.07 -47.90
C VAL A 345 -2.27 39.74 -46.45
N PHE A 346 -3.50 39.33 -46.20
CA PHE A 346 -3.84 38.40 -45.15
C PHE A 346 -3.50 37.02 -45.71
N SER A 347 -2.20 36.77 -45.86
CA SER A 347 -1.66 35.42 -45.68
C SER A 347 -1.72 35.17 -44.17
N ASN A 348 -2.35 34.14 -43.62
CA ASN A 348 -2.95 32.96 -44.20
C ASN A 348 -4.11 32.56 -43.29
N GLY A 349 -5.15 31.93 -43.85
CA GLY A 349 -6.10 31.10 -43.09
C GLY A 349 -5.46 29.86 -42.43
N LEU A 350 -4.12 29.79 -42.41
CA LEU A 350 -3.28 28.77 -41.77
C LEU A 350 -2.36 29.38 -40.69
N SER A 351 -2.20 30.72 -40.62
CA SER A 351 -1.37 31.38 -39.60
C SER A 351 -2.06 31.55 -38.24
N THR A 352 -3.33 31.14 -38.12
CA THR A 352 -4.04 31.00 -36.83
C THR A 352 -4.08 29.53 -36.36
N ALA A 353 -3.45 28.59 -37.09
CA ALA A 353 -3.47 27.16 -36.76
C ALA A 353 -2.17 26.65 -36.10
N LEU A 354 -1.17 27.53 -35.88
CA LEU A 354 0.16 27.14 -35.41
C LEU A 354 0.56 27.90 -34.14
N GLY A 355 -0.31 27.86 -33.13
CA GLY A 355 -0.09 28.55 -31.86
C GLY A 355 -0.92 27.99 -30.72
N GLY A 356 -0.99 26.66 -30.61
CA GLY A 356 -1.70 26.01 -29.51
C GLY A 356 -1.52 24.50 -29.54
N ILE A 357 -0.83 23.96 -28.54
CA ILE A 357 -0.88 22.53 -28.19
C ILE A 357 -2.25 22.27 -27.54
N GLY A 358 -3.29 22.38 -28.37
CA GLY A 358 -4.71 22.29 -28.00
C GLY A 358 -5.64 22.13 -29.20
N SER A 359 -5.14 22.14 -30.44
CA SER A 359 -5.96 22.11 -31.65
C SER A 359 -5.76 20.90 -32.54
N LEU A 360 -5.44 19.73 -31.97
CA LEU A 360 -5.65 18.47 -32.72
C LEU A 360 -7.14 18.22 -33.03
N ALA A 361 -8.05 19.04 -32.49
CA ALA A 361 -9.47 19.02 -32.78
C ALA A 361 -9.94 19.94 -33.93
N SER A 362 -9.09 20.81 -34.52
CA SER A 362 -9.57 21.80 -35.53
C SER A 362 -9.08 21.60 -36.97
N ILE A 363 -8.13 20.71 -37.23
CA ILE A 363 -7.65 20.47 -38.63
C ILE A 363 -8.55 19.48 -39.39
N PHE A 364 -9.45 18.76 -38.71
CA PHE A 364 -10.29 17.75 -39.36
C PHE A 364 -11.80 17.85 -39.09
N GLY A 365 -12.25 19.04 -38.70
CA GLY A 365 -13.68 19.37 -38.68
C GLY A 365 -14.29 19.57 -40.08
N MET A 366 -13.46 19.64 -41.13
CA MET A 366 -13.91 19.84 -42.51
C MET A 366 -14.10 18.50 -43.25
N LEU A 367 -14.94 18.48 -44.28
CA LEU A 367 -15.21 17.29 -45.09
C LEU A 367 -13.91 16.79 -45.75
N CYS A 368 -13.36 15.69 -45.23
CA CYS A 368 -12.11 15.11 -45.75
C CYS A 368 -12.35 14.17 -46.94
N ASP A 369 -13.62 13.95 -47.28
CA ASP A 369 -14.09 13.06 -48.33
C ASP A 369 -13.79 13.61 -49.73
N ILE A 370 -13.17 12.78 -50.58
CA ILE A 370 -12.92 13.10 -51.99
C ILE A 370 -14.21 13.48 -52.75
N ARG A 371 -15.36 12.94 -52.35
CA ARG A 371 -16.66 13.19 -52.99
C ARG A 371 -17.12 14.64 -52.86
N ALA A 372 -16.68 15.32 -51.80
CA ALA A 372 -17.02 16.72 -51.53
C ALA A 372 -16.07 17.72 -52.22
N LYS A 373 -14.99 17.23 -52.84
CA LYS A 373 -13.87 18.06 -53.31
C LYS A 373 -13.73 18.04 -54.83
N GLU A 374 -13.19 19.10 -55.40
CA GLU A 374 -12.83 19.23 -56.81
C GLU A 374 -11.49 19.98 -56.96
N ASN A 375 -10.91 20.01 -58.17
CA ASN A 375 -9.60 20.61 -58.44
C ASN A 375 -8.48 20.07 -57.53
N ILE A 376 -8.43 18.75 -57.34
CA ILE A 376 -7.54 18.09 -56.39
C ILE A 376 -6.14 17.92 -57.00
N VAL A 377 -5.14 18.59 -56.43
CA VAL A 377 -3.74 18.54 -56.86
C VAL A 377 -2.87 18.06 -55.72
N PHE A 378 -2.00 17.09 -55.99
CA PHE A 378 -1.03 16.62 -54.99
C PHE A 378 0.05 17.67 -54.75
N VAL A 379 0.29 18.02 -53.48
CA VAL A 379 1.24 19.09 -53.10
C VAL A 379 2.33 18.65 -52.12
N GLY A 380 2.19 17.50 -51.46
CA GLY A 380 3.25 17.00 -50.59
C GLY A 380 2.83 15.90 -49.62
N TYR A 381 3.70 15.62 -48.65
CA TYR A 381 3.48 14.61 -47.61
C TYR A 381 3.57 15.23 -46.22
N MET A 382 2.74 14.74 -45.30
CA MET A 382 2.91 14.92 -43.87
C MET A 382 4.13 14.13 -43.37
N LEU A 383 4.65 14.51 -42.19
CA LEU A 383 5.75 13.79 -41.53
C LEU A 383 5.43 12.30 -41.26
N ASN A 384 4.15 11.96 -41.09
CA ASN A 384 3.68 10.58 -40.92
C ASN A 384 3.47 9.81 -42.26
N GLY A 385 3.89 10.40 -43.39
CA GLY A 385 3.76 9.81 -44.73
C GLY A 385 2.37 9.95 -45.39
N THR A 386 1.42 10.62 -44.74
CA THR A 386 0.09 10.88 -45.33
C THR A 386 0.20 11.91 -46.45
N ARG A 387 -0.42 11.65 -47.61
CA ARG A 387 -0.44 12.59 -48.74
C ARG A 387 -1.34 13.79 -48.47
N ILE A 388 -0.87 14.97 -48.86
CA ILE A 388 -1.58 16.25 -48.79
C ILE A 388 -1.88 16.73 -50.21
N TYR A 389 -3.08 17.27 -50.37
CA TYR A 389 -3.60 17.81 -51.61
C TYR A 389 -4.11 19.23 -51.40
N GLU A 390 -3.95 20.05 -52.43
CA GLU A 390 -4.68 21.30 -52.62
C GLU A 390 -6.00 20.98 -53.34
N PHE A 391 -7.12 21.56 -52.92
CA PHE A 391 -8.45 21.33 -53.50
C PHE A 391 -9.43 22.48 -53.22
N THR A 392 -10.55 22.51 -53.95
CA THR A 392 -11.72 23.36 -53.66
C THR A 392 -12.92 22.48 -53.28
N TYR A 393 -13.90 23.00 -52.54
CA TYR A 393 -15.15 22.26 -52.28
C TYR A 393 -16.14 22.42 -53.43
N LYS A 394 -16.84 21.33 -53.75
CA LYS A 394 -17.92 21.37 -54.73
C LYS A 394 -19.01 22.33 -54.27
N ASN A 395 -19.43 23.19 -55.19
CA ASN A 395 -20.46 24.21 -54.94
C ASN A 395 -20.07 25.28 -53.90
N ASP A 396 -18.78 25.46 -53.61
CA ASP A 396 -18.31 26.61 -52.85
C ASP A 396 -18.25 27.85 -53.77
N PRO A 397 -19.17 28.83 -53.61
CA PRO A 397 -19.22 30.00 -54.49
C PRO A 397 -18.02 30.93 -54.31
N SER A 398 -17.21 30.73 -53.27
CA SER A 398 -16.00 31.52 -53.02
C SER A 398 -14.80 31.06 -53.86
N GLY A 399 -14.83 29.83 -54.40
CA GLY A 399 -13.67 29.23 -55.08
C GLY A 399 -12.43 29.13 -54.18
N GLN A 400 -12.62 29.12 -52.86
CA GLN A 400 -11.53 29.07 -51.90
C GLN A 400 -10.75 27.76 -52.05
N VAL A 401 -9.43 27.90 -52.07
CA VAL A 401 -8.47 26.80 -52.10
C VAL A 401 -8.17 26.37 -50.66
N TYR A 402 -8.22 25.06 -50.44
CA TYR A 402 -7.98 24.40 -49.16
C TYR A 402 -6.88 23.35 -49.33
N GLU A 403 -6.14 23.09 -48.26
CA GLU A 403 -5.14 22.03 -48.22
C GLU A 403 -5.50 20.98 -47.18
N GLY A 404 -5.30 19.71 -47.51
CA GLY A 404 -5.52 18.62 -46.56
C GLY A 404 -5.46 17.23 -47.17
N PRO A 405 -5.47 16.19 -46.33
CA PRO A 405 -5.44 14.81 -46.80
C PRO A 405 -6.80 14.35 -47.35
N MET A 406 -6.77 13.23 -48.06
CA MET A 406 -7.97 12.55 -48.55
C MET A 406 -8.34 11.41 -47.61
N ALA A 407 -9.57 11.42 -47.10
CA ALA A 407 -10.06 10.40 -46.17
C ALA A 407 -9.97 9.00 -46.76
N GLN A 408 -10.24 8.84 -48.06
CA GLN A 408 -10.12 7.57 -48.76
C GLN A 408 -8.70 7.01 -48.77
N GLU A 409 -7.67 7.86 -48.80
CA GLU A 409 -6.28 7.41 -48.76
C GLU A 409 -5.82 7.14 -47.33
N VAL A 410 -6.26 7.96 -46.38
CA VAL A 410 -5.98 7.76 -44.96
C VAL A 410 -6.61 6.46 -44.48
N GLU A 411 -7.83 6.14 -44.90
CA GLU A 411 -8.55 4.93 -44.50
C GLU A 411 -7.81 3.65 -44.89
N ILE A 412 -7.08 3.65 -46.00
CA ILE A 412 -6.27 2.49 -46.44
C ILE A 412 -5.14 2.21 -45.43
N THR A 413 -4.50 3.26 -44.92
CA THR A 413 -3.30 3.12 -44.07
C THR A 413 -3.63 3.17 -42.58
N ARG A 414 -4.68 3.89 -42.20
CA ARG A 414 -5.09 4.24 -40.84
C ARG A 414 -6.62 4.27 -40.76
N PRO A 415 -7.31 3.12 -40.89
CA PRO A 415 -8.77 3.06 -40.91
C PRO A 415 -9.40 3.60 -39.61
N HIS A 416 -8.73 3.41 -38.47
CA HIS A 416 -9.16 3.93 -37.18
C HIS A 416 -9.16 5.47 -37.08
N ALA A 417 -8.46 6.15 -37.99
CA ALA A 417 -8.43 7.60 -38.07
C ALA A 417 -9.53 8.16 -38.97
N VAL A 418 -10.40 7.35 -39.56
CA VAL A 418 -11.48 7.81 -40.47
C VAL A 418 -12.84 7.43 -39.92
N ARG A 419 -13.76 8.41 -39.89
CA ARG A 419 -15.15 8.23 -39.48
C ARG A 419 -16.08 8.79 -40.55
N GLU A 420 -17.24 8.16 -40.71
CA GLU A 420 -18.29 8.69 -41.57
C GLU A 420 -19.32 9.44 -40.73
N ILE A 421 -19.55 10.71 -41.06
CA ILE A 421 -20.50 11.60 -40.38
C ILE A 421 -21.32 12.29 -41.47
N ASP A 422 -22.64 12.20 -41.38
CA ASP A 422 -23.57 12.78 -42.36
C ASP A 422 -23.32 12.33 -43.81
N GLY A 423 -22.92 11.06 -44.00
CA GLY A 423 -22.68 10.46 -45.33
C GLY A 423 -21.36 10.87 -45.98
N PHE A 424 -20.49 11.58 -45.27
CA PHE A 424 -19.15 11.97 -45.72
C PHE A 424 -18.07 11.52 -44.75
N LYS A 425 -16.92 11.12 -45.29
CA LYS A 425 -15.75 10.73 -44.50
C LYS A 425 -15.02 11.95 -43.94
N ARG A 426 -14.67 11.86 -42.66
CA ARG A 426 -13.86 12.81 -41.91
C ARG A 426 -12.69 12.05 -41.28
N ILE A 427 -11.57 12.74 -41.12
CA ILE A 427 -10.40 12.17 -40.45
C ILE A 427 -10.39 12.66 -39.00
N ASP A 428 -9.88 11.89 -38.06
CA ASP A 428 -9.57 12.35 -36.71
C ASP A 428 -8.09 12.75 -36.66
N GLY A 429 -7.82 14.00 -36.27
CA GLY A 429 -6.47 14.53 -36.27
C GLY A 429 -5.53 13.90 -35.26
N ARG A 430 -6.06 13.47 -34.11
CA ARG A 430 -5.30 12.81 -33.03
C ARG A 430 -4.93 11.40 -33.47
N ALA A 431 -5.91 10.68 -34.01
CA ALA A 431 -5.72 9.35 -34.55
C ALA A 431 -4.73 9.33 -35.73
N LEU A 432 -4.78 10.35 -36.58
CA LEU A 432 -3.88 10.46 -37.73
C LEU A 432 -2.40 10.58 -37.33
N ILE A 433 -2.10 11.23 -36.19
CA ILE A 433 -0.73 11.43 -35.71
C ILE A 433 -0.28 10.40 -34.66
N GLY A 434 -1.09 9.38 -34.37
CA GLY A 434 -0.72 8.25 -33.52
C GLY A 434 -1.16 8.34 -32.06
N GLU A 435 -2.00 9.31 -31.68
CA GLU A 435 -2.69 9.31 -30.39
C GLU A 435 -3.91 8.36 -30.44
N THR A 436 -4.30 7.80 -29.29
CA THR A 436 -5.50 6.96 -29.19
C THR A 436 -6.76 7.74 -29.56
N ALA A 437 -7.47 7.30 -30.60
CA ALA A 437 -8.77 7.83 -30.99
C ALA A 437 -9.79 7.55 -29.87
N TYR A 438 -10.30 8.58 -29.20
CA TYR A 438 -11.38 8.40 -28.23
C TYR A 438 -12.69 8.14 -28.97
N VAL A 439 -13.28 6.97 -28.71
CA VAL A 439 -14.65 6.64 -29.12
C VAL A 439 -15.60 7.47 -28.25
N GLN A 440 -16.19 8.51 -28.83
CA GLN A 440 -17.52 8.97 -28.43
C GLN A 440 -18.53 8.45 -29.44
#